data_AF-A0AAW1Y191-F1
#
_entry.id   AF-A0AAW1Y191-F1
#
_cell.length_a   1.000
_cell.length_b   1.000
_cell.length_c   1.000
_cell.angle_alpha   90.00
_cell.angle_beta   90.00
_cell.angle_gamma   90.00
#
_symmetry.space_group_name_H-M   'P 1'
#
loop_
_entity.id
_entity.type
_entity.pdbx_description
1 polymer ?
#
loop_
_entity_poly.entity_id
_entity_poly.type
_entity_poly.pdbx_seq_one_letter_code
_entity_poly.pdbx_strand_id
1 'polypeptide(L)' 'MTNQLESLVESIKSKVRALKKKSKKPYIKMDKSSSVKVEIRSKKARKLIDKTLKLADRPRKAFRFLNTLSWSRSI' A
#
# COMPACT_ATOMS: atom_id res chain seq x y z
N MET A 1 -26.88 1.28 -47.20
CA MET A 1 -26.31 0.44 -46.11
C MET A 1 -25.59 1.27 -45.03
N THR A 2 -25.67 2.60 -45.03
CA THR A 2 -25.00 3.49 -44.06
C THR A 2 -25.70 3.54 -42.70
N ASN A 3 -27.03 3.51 -42.70
CA ASN A 3 -27.86 3.71 -41.50
C ASN A 3 -27.78 2.57 -40.48
N GLN A 4 -27.41 1.36 -40.93
CA GLN A 4 -27.22 0.19 -40.05
C GLN A 4 -25.89 0.26 -39.29
N LEU A 5 -24.85 0.81 -39.93
CA LEU A 5 -23.56 0.99 -39.29
C LEU A 5 -23.62 2.11 -38.26
N GLU A 6 -24.32 3.20 -38.58
CA GLU A 6 -24.52 4.33 -37.67
C GLU A 6 -25.29 3.91 -36.41
N SER A 7 -26.40 3.17 -36.55
CA SER A 7 -27.17 2.68 -35.41
C SER A 7 -26.37 1.70 -34.53
N LEU A 8 -25.52 0.87 -35.14
CA LEU A 8 -24.63 -0.03 -34.41
C LEU A 8 -23.58 0.75 -33.61
N VAL A 9 -22.94 1.75 -34.22
CA VAL A 9 -21.96 2.61 -33.54
C VAL A 9 -22.62 3.39 -32.40
N GLU A 10 -23.84 3.89 -32.59
CA GLU A 10 -24.63 4.54 -31.53
C GLU A 10 -24.89 3.59 -30.35
N SER A 11 -25.25 2.34 -30.65
CA SER A 11 -25.52 1.30 -29.64
C SER A 11 -24.26 0.90 -28.85
N ILE A 12 -23.10 0.87 -29.52
CA ILE A 12 -21.82 0.59 -28.87
C ILE A 12 -21.43 1.76 -27.98
N LYS A 13 -21.56 3.00 -28.49
CA LYS A 13 -21.25 4.23 -27.76
C LYS A 13 -22.11 4.37 -26.49
N SER A 14 -23.39 4.03 -26.56
CA SER A 14 -24.31 4.08 -25.41
C SER A 14 -23.98 3.01 -24.37
N LYS A 15 -23.69 1.77 -24.77
CA LYS A 15 -23.25 0.69 -23.87
C LYS A 15 -21.93 1.03 -23.17
N VAL A 16 -20.94 1.54 -23.88
CA VAL A 16 -19.64 1.93 -23.29
C VAL A 16 -19.81 3.09 -22.28
N ARG A 17 -20.66 4.07 -22.58
CA ARG A 17 -20.99 5.16 -21.64
C ARG A 17 -21.69 4.64 -20.39
N ALA A 18 -22.62 3.70 -20.52
CA ALA A 18 -23.31 3.09 -19.39
C ALA A 18 -22.35 2.30 -18.48
N LEU A 19 -21.37 1.60 -19.05
CA LEU A 19 -20.33 0.91 -18.28
C LEU A 19 -19.42 1.88 -17.53
N LYS A 20 -19.05 3.02 -18.13
CA LYS A 20 -18.27 4.08 -17.45
C LYS A 20 -19.04 4.79 -16.34
N LYS A 21 -20.38 4.84 -16.43
CA LYS A 21 -21.28 5.47 -15.44
C LYS A 21 -21.67 4.56 -14.28
N LYS A 22 -21.33 3.26 -14.30
CA LYS A 22 -21.37 2.42 -13.10
C LYS A 22 -20.26 2.91 -12.17
N SER A 23 -20.58 4.00 -11.49
CA SER A 23 -19.80 4.67 -10.46
C SER A 23 -19.01 3.64 -9.69
N LYS A 24 -17.68 3.79 -9.71
CA LYS A 24 -16.80 3.14 -8.75
C LYS A 24 -17.42 3.43 -7.39
N LYS A 25 -18.02 2.43 -6.75
CA LYS A 25 -18.44 2.57 -5.36
C LYS A 25 -17.20 3.11 -4.64
N PRO A 26 -17.27 4.25 -3.94
CA PRO A 26 -16.12 4.72 -3.19
C PRO A 26 -15.71 3.52 -2.34
N TYR A 27 -14.48 3.04 -2.55
CA TYR A 27 -13.96 1.97 -1.74
C TYR A 27 -14.00 2.49 -0.32
N ILE A 28 -14.97 2.00 0.45
CA ILE A 28 -15.07 2.30 1.87
C ILE A 28 -13.86 1.60 2.46
N LYS A 29 -12.77 2.36 2.61
CA LYS A 29 -11.60 1.91 3.32
C LYS A 29 -12.11 1.53 4.69
N MET A 30 -12.13 0.23 4.98
CA MET A 30 -12.53 -0.26 6.29
C MET A 30 -11.75 0.55 7.33
N ASP A 31 -12.46 1.11 8.30
CA ASP A 31 -11.80 1.68 9.45
C ASP A 31 -10.91 0.60 10.04
N LYS A 32 -9.62 0.94 10.24
CA LYS A 32 -8.65 -0.01 10.76
C LYS A 32 -9.22 -0.63 12.03
N SER A 33 -9.34 -1.94 12.07
CA SER A 33 -9.90 -2.64 13.23
C SER A 33 -9.05 -2.36 14.47
N SER A 34 -9.68 -2.39 15.65
CA SER A 34 -9.00 -2.23 16.94
C SER A 34 -7.85 -3.23 17.12
N SER A 35 -7.89 -4.37 16.42
CA SER A 35 -6.83 -5.38 16.34
C SER A 35 -5.53 -4.86 15.69
N VAL A 36 -5.60 -3.85 14.81
CA VAL A 36 -4.42 -3.17 14.25
C VAL A 36 -3.85 -2.15 15.25
N LYS A 37 -4.68 -1.64 16.17
CA LYS A 37 -4.30 -0.78 17.29
C LYS A 37 -4.01 -1.60 18.56
N VAL A 38 -3.37 -2.78 18.44
CA VAL A 38 -2.80 -3.42 19.63
C VAL A 38 -1.57 -2.60 20.01
N GLU A 39 -1.81 -1.57 20.82
CA GLU A 39 -0.77 -0.78 21.45
C GLU A 39 0.23 -1.74 22.10
N ILE A 40 1.49 -1.64 21.71
CA ILE A 40 2.53 -2.50 22.24
C ILE A 40 2.74 -2.15 23.71
N ARG A 41 2.05 -2.87 24.58
CA ARG A 41 2.06 -2.65 26.03
C ARG A 41 3.47 -2.77 26.61
N SER A 42 4.27 -3.69 26.06
CA SER A 42 5.65 -3.92 26.49
C SER A 42 6.56 -2.74 26.19
N LYS A 43 7.20 -2.20 27.23
CA LYS A 43 8.20 -1.11 27.11
C LYS A 43 9.42 -1.56 26.29
N LYS A 44 9.83 -2.83 26.40
CA LYS A 44 10.97 -3.39 25.66
C LYS A 44 10.70 -3.42 24.16
N ALA A 45 9.51 -3.87 23.77
CA ALA A 45 9.12 -3.97 22.36
C ALA A 45 8.98 -2.58 21.71
N ARG A 46 8.40 -1.58 22.42
CA ARG A 46 8.38 -0.18 21.96
C ARG A 46 9.79 0.36 21.70
N LYS A 47 10.72 0.14 22.64
CA LYS A 47 12.13 0.56 22.48
C LYS A 47 12.82 -0.10 21.30
N LEU A 48 12.52 -1.37 21.00
CA LEU A 48 13.08 -2.07 19.84
C LEU A 48 12.56 -1.49 18.53
N ILE A 49 11.25 -1.21 18.46
CA ILE A 49 10.62 -0.62 17.28
C ILE A 49 11.13 0.78 17.01
N ASP A 50 11.22 1.63 18.04
CA ASP A 50 11.76 2.99 17.89
C ASP A 50 13.22 2.99 17.41
N LYS A 51 14.03 2.02 17.87
CA LYS A 51 15.41 1.86 17.42
C LYS A 51 15.46 1.48 15.94
N THR A 52 14.66 0.50 15.53
CA THR A 52 14.61 0.04 14.14
C THR A 52 14.09 1.12 13.20
N LEU A 53 13.07 1.87 13.62
CA LEU A 53 12.48 2.95 12.83
C LEU A 53 13.49 4.09 12.57
N LYS A 54 14.21 4.51 13.61
CA LYS A 54 15.28 5.53 13.49
C LYS A 54 16.44 5.11 12.58
N LEU A 55 16.74 3.81 12.52
CA LEU A 55 17.78 3.28 11.63
C LEU A 55 17.30 3.23 10.18
N ALA A 56 16.04 2.84 9.96
CA ALA A 56 15.42 2.81 8.64
C ALA A 56 15.30 4.21 8.02
N ASP A 57 14.97 5.22 8.83
CA ASP A 57 14.84 6.62 8.38
C ASP A 57 16.19 7.25 7.97
N ARG A 58 17.32 6.67 8.40
CA ARG A 58 18.68 7.16 8.09
C ARG A 58 19.52 6.07 7.42
N PRO A 59 19.20 5.69 6.16
CA PRO A 59 19.85 4.57 5.48
C PRO A 59 21.37 4.77 5.32
N ARG A 60 21.86 6.01 5.21
CA ARG A 60 23.30 6.32 5.11
C ARG A 60 24.14 5.90 6.33
N LYS A 61 23.55 5.79 7.53
CA LYS A 61 24.26 5.35 8.76
C LYS A 61 24.04 3.86 9.05
N ALA A 62 22.92 3.28 8.62
CA ALA A 62 22.60 1.87 8.82
C ALA A 62 23.59 0.92 8.12
N PHE A 63 24.08 1.31 6.93
CA PHE A 63 25.05 0.52 6.15
C PHE A 63 26.38 0.26 6.90
N ARG A 64 26.78 1.14 7.84
CA ARG A 64 27.98 0.92 8.68
C ARG A 64 27.75 -0.04 9.85
N PHE A 65 26.52 -0.17 10.36
CA PHE A 65 26.23 -1.01 11.53
C PHE A 65 26.04 -2.49 11.21
N LEU A 66 25.57 -2.82 10.00
CA LEU A 66 25.41 -4.21 9.56
C LEU A 66 26.76 -4.90 9.32
N ASN A 67 27.78 -4.16 8.88
CA ASN A 67 29.12 -4.70 8.67
C ASN A 67 29.96 -4.84 9.95
N THR A 68 29.67 -4.10 11.03
CA THR A 68 30.41 -4.24 12.30
C THR A 68 29.91 -5.41 13.15
N LEU A 69 28.65 -5.82 13.01
CA LEU A 69 28.11 -6.99 13.73
C LEU A 69 28.35 -8.32 12.99
N SER A 70 28.61 -8.30 11.68
CA SER A 70 28.91 -9.51 10.90
C SER A 70 30.34 -10.02 11.11
N TRP A 71 31.27 -9.17 11.58
CA TRP A 71 32.70 -9.55 11.72
C TRP A 71 33.13 -9.89 13.15
N SER A 72 32.37 -9.47 14.17
CA SER A 72 32.70 -9.74 15.59
C SER A 72 32.19 -11.09 16.10
N ARG A 73 31.64 -11.95 15.21
CA ARG A 73 31.07 -13.26 15.55
C ARG A 73 31.75 -14.43 14.81
N SER A 74 32.90 -14.16 14.18
CA SER A 74 33.83 -15.13 13.58
C SER A 74 35.20 -15.00 14.26
N ILE A 75 35.28 -15.29 15.55
CA ILE A 75 36.44 -15.78 16.31
C ILE A 75 35.86 -16.68 17.40
#